data_AF-A0A0G1TK74-F1
#
_entry.id   AF-A0A0G1TK74-F1
#
_cell.length_a   1.000
_cell.length_b   1.000
_cell.length_c   1.000
_cell.angle_alpha   90.00
_cell.angle_beta   90.00
_cell.angle_gamma   90.00
#
_symmetry.space_group_name_H-M   'P 1'
#
loop_
_entity.id
_entity.type
_entity.pdbx_description
1 polymer ?
#
loop_
_entity_poly.entity_id
_entity_poly.type
_entity_poly.pdbx_seq_one_letter_code
_entity_poly.pdbx_strand_id
1 'polypeptide(L)'
;MRNEKINSKIVTLWNKYFQNDQDVYAPLFYDEFKKGGLLFVGMNPSFSARGFKTILQNTEYKDMDPDTFFKWSNISSNPKLIDDCIKVENYAYQNYSLYFGRPVEIAKNVGLDWQHIDLFLYKETSQTDFMNRVRSKGVLNEFGMDQIKLFEDILVQIEPRCVVVSNATGSEILREYIKSDLSWDAERGFHWFTRGGKKIPMFFSSMLSGQRALDRWSYERLVWHIGQAVNISK
;
A
#
# COMPACT_ATOMS: atom_id res chain seq x y z
N MET A 1 -13.24 -14.53 -6.57
CA MET A 1 -12.14 -13.81 -5.93
C MET A 1 -11.22 -13.30 -7.03
N ARG A 2 -11.23 -11.99 -7.26
CA ARG A 2 -10.24 -11.31 -8.11
C ARG A 2 -8.82 -11.55 -7.61
N ASN A 3 -7.81 -11.48 -8.47
CA ASN A 3 -6.40 -11.65 -8.09
C ASN A 3 -6.15 -12.85 -7.15
N GLU A 4 -6.70 -14.00 -7.53
CA GLU A 4 -6.87 -15.17 -6.66
C GLU A 4 -5.55 -15.61 -6.01
N LYS A 5 -4.44 -15.54 -6.75
CA LYS A 5 -3.12 -15.94 -6.26
C LYS A 5 -2.67 -15.12 -5.04
N ILE A 6 -2.80 -13.79 -5.08
CA ILE A 6 -2.42 -12.94 -3.95
C ILE A 6 -3.48 -12.96 -2.87
N ASN A 7 -4.76 -12.83 -3.23
CA ASN A 7 -5.81 -12.78 -2.22
C ASN A 7 -5.96 -14.10 -1.46
N SER A 8 -5.64 -15.25 -2.06
CA SER A 8 -5.53 -16.52 -1.32
C SER A 8 -4.40 -16.50 -0.29
N LYS A 9 -3.22 -15.96 -0.63
CA LYS A 9 -2.12 -15.78 0.33
C LYS A 9 -2.50 -14.85 1.47
N ILE A 10 -3.26 -13.79 1.17
CA ILE A 10 -3.80 -12.86 2.17
C ILE A 10 -4.74 -13.58 3.13
N VAL A 11 -5.67 -14.37 2.62
CA VAL A 11 -6.59 -15.17 3.44
C VAL A 11 -5.82 -16.16 4.33
N THR A 12 -4.84 -16.87 3.77
CA THR A 12 -4.00 -17.79 4.55
C THR A 12 -3.24 -17.06 5.66
N LEU A 13 -2.65 -15.91 5.36
CA LEU A 13 -1.96 -15.06 6.33
C LEU A 13 -2.93 -14.61 7.43
N TRP A 14 -4.11 -14.11 7.09
CA TRP A 14 -5.08 -13.64 8.09
C TRP A 14 -5.60 -14.77 8.97
N ASN A 15 -5.88 -15.94 8.40
CA ASN A 15 -6.28 -17.11 9.19
C ASN A 15 -5.17 -17.58 10.14
N LYS A 16 -3.90 -17.55 9.71
CA LYS A 16 -2.76 -17.91 10.57
C LYS A 16 -2.74 -17.10 11.88
N TYR A 17 -3.09 -15.82 11.83
CA TYR A 17 -2.95 -14.91 12.98
C TYR A 17 -4.28 -14.55 13.67
N PHE A 18 -5.40 -14.58 12.96
CA PHE A 18 -6.66 -13.97 13.41
C PHE A 18 -7.89 -14.87 13.21
N GLN A 19 -7.73 -16.17 12.92
CA GLN A 19 -8.87 -17.08 12.70
C GLN A 19 -9.93 -17.02 13.82
N ASN A 20 -9.50 -16.82 15.07
CA ASN A 20 -10.38 -16.78 16.24
C ASN A 20 -10.59 -15.37 16.81
N ASP A 21 -10.08 -14.34 16.14
CA ASP A 21 -10.18 -12.95 16.60
C ASP A 21 -11.38 -12.27 15.93
N GLN A 22 -12.40 -11.96 16.72
CA GLN A 22 -13.64 -11.35 16.24
C GLN A 22 -13.52 -9.83 16.02
N ASP A 23 -12.49 -9.19 16.59
CA ASP A 23 -12.38 -7.75 16.61
C ASP A 23 -11.44 -7.19 15.54
N VAL A 24 -10.69 -8.06 14.87
CA VAL A 24 -9.79 -7.69 13.78
C VAL A 24 -10.56 -7.40 12.49
N TYR A 25 -10.20 -6.29 11.85
CA TYR A 25 -10.68 -5.99 10.50
C TYR A 25 -10.02 -6.89 9.46
N ALA A 26 -10.77 -7.17 8.40
CA ALA A 26 -10.30 -7.83 7.21
C ALA A 26 -9.12 -7.05 6.59
N PRO A 27 -8.16 -7.75 5.99
CA PRO A 27 -7.01 -7.12 5.33
C PRO A 27 -7.48 -6.25 4.16
N LEU A 28 -6.55 -5.45 3.61
CA LEU A 28 -6.70 -5.04 2.22
C LEU A 28 -6.66 -6.26 1.31
N PHE A 29 -7.61 -6.32 0.38
CA PHE A 29 -7.59 -7.24 -0.75
C PHE A 29 -7.33 -6.45 -2.02
N TYR A 30 -6.75 -7.12 -3.01
CA TYR A 30 -6.32 -6.46 -4.24
C TYR A 30 -7.17 -6.87 -5.44
N ASP A 31 -7.52 -5.91 -6.27
CA ASP A 31 -7.95 -6.19 -7.64
C ASP A 31 -6.74 -6.62 -8.50
N GLU A 32 -6.96 -6.83 -9.79
CA GLU A 32 -5.89 -7.08 -10.74
C GLU A 32 -4.84 -5.97 -10.73
N PHE A 33 -3.56 -6.36 -10.80
CA PHE A 33 -2.45 -5.42 -10.77
C PHE A 33 -2.18 -4.77 -12.12
N LYS A 34 -1.88 -3.48 -12.10
CA LYS A 34 -1.39 -2.76 -13.27
C LYS A 34 0.12 -2.91 -13.39
N LYS A 35 0.58 -3.46 -14.51
CA LYS A 35 2.01 -3.70 -14.73
C LYS A 35 2.76 -2.48 -15.26
N GLY A 36 4.03 -2.33 -14.88
CA GLY A 36 4.95 -1.38 -15.53
C GLY A 36 4.64 0.10 -15.28
N GLY A 37 3.78 0.41 -14.31
CA GLY A 37 3.45 1.78 -13.91
C GLY A 37 4.33 2.31 -12.78
N LEU A 38 3.89 3.43 -12.19
CA LEU A 38 4.36 3.91 -10.89
C LEU A 38 3.70 3.12 -9.77
N LEU A 39 4.50 2.68 -8.81
CA LEU A 39 3.99 2.09 -7.56
C LEU A 39 4.20 3.08 -6.41
N PHE A 40 3.10 3.57 -5.85
CA PHE A 40 3.11 4.30 -4.59
C PHE A 40 2.94 3.34 -3.43
N VAL A 41 3.80 3.46 -2.43
CA VAL A 41 3.83 2.55 -1.29
C VAL A 41 3.52 3.31 -0.01
N GLY A 42 2.39 2.97 0.61
CA GLY A 42 2.02 3.44 1.93
C GLY A 42 2.52 2.50 3.05
N MET A 43 2.25 2.85 4.30
CA MET A 43 2.60 1.99 5.43
C MET A 43 1.52 0.93 5.65
N ASN A 44 0.31 1.38 5.97
CA ASN A 44 -0.84 0.55 6.24
C ASN A 44 -2.13 1.37 6.03
N PRO A 45 -3.26 0.71 5.72
CA PRO A 45 -4.55 1.38 5.61
C PRO A 45 -5.00 1.92 6.98
N SER A 46 -5.50 3.15 6.98
CA SER A 46 -6.28 3.67 8.11
C SER A 46 -7.75 3.27 7.95
N PHE A 47 -8.42 2.92 9.05
CA PHE A 47 -9.85 2.59 9.03
C PHE A 47 -10.66 3.73 9.65
N SER A 48 -11.71 4.15 8.93
CA SER A 48 -12.69 5.13 9.42
C SER A 48 -14.08 4.75 8.93
N ALA A 49 -14.91 4.20 9.82
CA ALA A 49 -16.30 3.89 9.49
C ALA A 49 -17.06 5.14 9.02
N ARG A 50 -16.82 6.30 9.64
CA ARG A 50 -17.37 7.59 9.19
C ARG A 50 -16.90 7.97 7.79
N GLY A 51 -15.62 7.75 7.50
CA GLY A 51 -15.05 7.97 6.17
C GLY A 51 -15.75 7.12 5.11
N PHE A 52 -15.88 5.82 5.36
CA PHE A 52 -16.59 4.90 4.46
C PHE A 52 -18.06 5.30 4.27
N LYS A 53 -18.80 5.60 5.35
CA LYS A 53 -20.21 6.06 5.26
C LYS A 53 -20.34 7.31 4.37
N THR A 54 -19.39 8.24 4.47
CA THR A 54 -19.38 9.47 3.66
C THR A 54 -19.08 9.19 2.19
N ILE A 55 -18.05 8.38 1.91
CA ILE A 55 -17.62 8.06 0.54
C ILE A 55 -18.69 7.24 -0.18
N LEU A 56 -19.31 6.27 0.49
CA LEU A 56 -20.20 5.28 -0.12
C LEU A 56 -21.67 5.72 -0.24
N GLN A 57 -22.01 6.94 0.19
CA GLN A 57 -23.40 7.44 0.24
C GLN A 57 -24.19 7.33 -1.09
N ASN A 58 -23.49 7.35 -2.23
CA ASN A 58 -24.08 7.31 -3.56
C ASN A 58 -23.85 5.96 -4.28
N THR A 59 -23.58 4.90 -3.52
CA THR A 59 -23.30 3.56 -4.05
C THR A 59 -24.35 2.56 -3.57
N GLU A 60 -24.32 1.34 -4.12
CA GLU A 60 -25.12 0.21 -3.59
C GLU A 60 -24.77 -0.15 -2.14
N TYR A 61 -23.63 0.33 -1.63
CA TYR A 61 -23.13 0.11 -0.27
C TYR A 61 -23.52 1.22 0.71
N LYS A 62 -24.40 2.16 0.35
CA LYS A 62 -24.77 3.31 1.20
C LYS A 62 -25.31 2.94 2.58
N ASP A 63 -26.00 1.80 2.69
CA ASP A 63 -26.64 1.31 3.92
C ASP A 63 -25.75 0.29 4.66
N MET A 64 -24.53 0.03 4.16
CA MET A 64 -23.56 -0.84 4.80
C MET A 64 -23.06 -0.21 6.11
N ASP A 65 -23.00 -1.01 7.17
CA ASP A 65 -22.26 -0.62 8.37
C ASP A 65 -20.79 -1.10 8.29
N PRO A 66 -19.81 -0.20 8.11
CA PRO A 66 -18.41 -0.59 7.89
C PRO A 66 -17.80 -1.31 9.10
N ASP A 67 -18.20 -0.94 10.32
CA ASP A 67 -17.68 -1.53 11.56
C ASP A 67 -18.01 -3.02 11.67
N THR A 68 -19.14 -3.44 11.08
CA THR A 68 -19.55 -4.84 11.02
C THR A 68 -19.07 -5.50 9.72
N PHE A 69 -19.24 -4.84 8.58
CA PHE A 69 -18.93 -5.39 7.27
C PHE A 69 -17.46 -5.82 7.15
N PHE A 70 -16.54 -4.94 7.56
CA PHE A 70 -15.11 -5.19 7.42
C PHE A 70 -14.53 -6.10 8.50
N LYS A 71 -15.31 -6.68 9.42
CA LYS A 71 -14.76 -7.60 10.42
C LYS A 71 -14.29 -8.89 9.76
N TRP A 72 -13.13 -9.39 10.17
CA TRP A 72 -12.56 -10.59 9.58
C TRP A 72 -13.45 -11.82 9.80
N SER A 73 -14.13 -11.91 10.93
CA SER A 73 -15.11 -12.97 11.19
C SER A 73 -16.28 -12.97 10.18
N ASN A 74 -16.72 -11.80 9.74
CA ASN A 74 -17.75 -11.66 8.71
C ASN A 74 -17.21 -12.08 7.33
N ILE A 75 -16.01 -11.64 6.96
CA ILE A 75 -15.42 -11.95 5.65
C ILE A 75 -14.97 -13.42 5.55
N SER A 76 -14.35 -13.97 6.59
CA SER A 76 -13.86 -15.35 6.60
C SER A 76 -14.99 -16.39 6.53
N SER A 77 -16.15 -16.10 7.11
CA SER A 77 -17.34 -16.95 7.03
C SER A 77 -18.09 -16.84 5.70
N ASN A 78 -17.87 -15.76 4.94
CA ASN A 78 -18.44 -15.58 3.61
C ASN A 78 -17.40 -15.01 2.63
N PRO A 79 -16.52 -15.87 2.05
CA PRO A 79 -15.45 -15.43 1.15
C PRO A 79 -15.91 -14.68 -0.11
N LYS A 80 -17.21 -14.75 -0.46
CA LYS A 80 -17.77 -13.95 -1.56
C LYS A 80 -17.70 -12.45 -1.27
N LEU A 81 -17.70 -12.05 0.00
CA LEU A 81 -17.56 -10.65 0.42
C LEU A 81 -16.19 -10.06 0.12
N ILE A 82 -15.17 -10.88 -0.18
CA ILE A 82 -13.85 -10.38 -0.58
C ILE A 82 -13.96 -9.53 -1.84
N ASP A 83 -14.75 -9.96 -2.83
CA ASP A 83 -14.92 -9.19 -4.06
C ASP A 83 -15.67 -7.87 -3.80
N ASP A 84 -16.53 -7.80 -2.78
CA ASP A 84 -17.17 -6.55 -2.35
C ASP A 84 -16.20 -5.65 -1.57
N CYS A 85 -15.32 -6.19 -0.73
CA CYS A 85 -14.24 -5.41 -0.11
C CYS A 85 -13.37 -4.74 -1.18
N ILE A 86 -12.99 -5.48 -2.24
CA ILE A 86 -12.19 -4.95 -3.35
C ILE A 86 -12.93 -3.80 -4.06
N LYS A 87 -14.22 -3.96 -4.36
CA LYS A 87 -15.03 -2.90 -5.00
C LYS A 87 -15.12 -1.66 -4.14
N VAL A 88 -15.38 -1.82 -2.84
CA VAL A 88 -15.49 -0.70 -1.89
C VAL A 88 -14.18 0.07 -1.78
N GLU A 89 -13.05 -0.63 -1.64
CA GLU A 89 -11.71 -0.02 -1.56
C GLU A 89 -11.34 0.67 -2.88
N ASN A 90 -11.60 0.04 -4.03
CA ASN A 90 -11.38 0.66 -5.34
C ASN A 90 -12.20 1.95 -5.52
N TYR A 91 -13.47 1.93 -5.10
CA TYR A 91 -14.31 3.11 -5.13
C TYR A 91 -13.75 4.21 -4.22
N ALA A 92 -13.28 3.86 -3.02
CA ALA A 92 -12.63 4.81 -2.12
C ALA A 92 -11.35 5.41 -2.73
N TYR A 93 -10.51 4.61 -3.38
CA TYR A 93 -9.31 5.09 -4.06
C TYR A 93 -9.61 6.09 -5.18
N GLN A 94 -10.67 5.85 -5.95
CA GLN A 94 -11.09 6.73 -7.04
C GLN A 94 -11.72 8.04 -6.54
N ASN A 95 -12.37 8.01 -5.38
CA ASN A 95 -13.16 9.14 -4.88
C ASN A 95 -12.51 9.89 -3.71
N TYR A 96 -11.39 9.41 -3.17
CA TYR A 96 -10.69 10.07 -2.06
C TYR A 96 -9.50 10.92 -2.56
N SER A 97 -9.83 12.00 -3.26
CA SER A 97 -8.86 12.91 -3.88
C SER A 97 -7.89 13.57 -2.89
N LEU A 98 -8.29 13.77 -1.63
CA LEU A 98 -7.41 14.34 -0.60
C LEU A 98 -6.16 13.48 -0.34
N TYR A 99 -6.30 12.15 -0.42
CA TYR A 99 -5.17 11.25 -0.24
C TYR A 99 -4.50 10.88 -1.57
N PHE A 100 -5.29 10.51 -2.58
CA PHE A 100 -4.79 9.95 -3.84
C PHE A 100 -4.55 10.98 -4.96
N GLY A 101 -4.92 12.26 -4.77
CA GLY A 101 -4.78 13.28 -5.80
C GLY A 101 -3.34 13.50 -6.27
N ARG A 102 -2.36 13.51 -5.35
CA ARG A 102 -0.95 13.69 -5.71
C ARG A 102 -0.35 12.49 -6.49
N PRO A 103 -0.56 11.23 -6.08
CA PRO A 103 -0.23 10.08 -6.92
C PRO A 103 -0.76 10.18 -8.36
N VAL A 104 -2.05 10.55 -8.52
CA VAL A 104 -2.69 10.73 -9.83
C VAL A 104 -1.99 11.82 -10.66
N GLU A 105 -1.69 12.95 -10.04
CA GLU A 105 -1.01 14.07 -10.68
C GLU A 105 0.41 13.69 -11.15
N ILE A 106 1.20 13.05 -10.29
CA ILE A 106 2.55 12.57 -10.64
C ILE A 106 2.47 11.63 -11.84
N ALA A 107 1.58 10.63 -11.78
CA ALA A 107 1.41 9.63 -12.83
C ALA A 107 1.06 10.27 -14.19
N LYS A 108 0.13 11.25 -14.18
CA LYS A 108 -0.21 12.05 -15.35
C LYS A 108 0.98 12.83 -15.89
N ASN A 109 1.77 13.46 -15.02
CA ASN A 109 2.92 14.27 -15.42
C ASN A 109 4.05 13.45 -16.06
N VAL A 110 4.22 12.19 -15.65
CA VAL A 110 5.24 11.31 -16.23
C VAL A 110 4.71 10.39 -17.33
N GLY A 111 3.41 10.45 -17.63
CA GLY A 111 2.77 9.65 -18.68
C GLY A 111 2.74 8.15 -18.39
N LEU A 112 2.57 7.74 -17.12
CA LEU A 112 2.46 6.35 -16.72
C LEU A 112 1.15 6.06 -15.98
N ASP A 113 0.71 4.81 -16.04
CA ASP A 113 -0.25 4.26 -15.09
C ASP A 113 0.32 4.27 -13.67
N TRP A 114 -0.56 4.18 -12.67
CA TRP A 114 -0.16 4.09 -11.27
C TRP A 114 -1.03 3.14 -10.47
N GLN A 115 -0.47 2.67 -9.36
CA GLN A 115 -1.18 1.91 -8.33
C GLN A 115 -0.63 2.28 -6.94
N HIS A 116 -1.49 2.17 -5.91
CA HIS A 116 -1.10 2.30 -4.51
C HIS A 116 -1.20 0.95 -3.81
N ILE A 117 -0.18 0.58 -3.03
CA ILE A 117 -0.12 -0.64 -2.23
C ILE A 117 0.44 -0.27 -0.86
N ASP A 118 -0.12 -0.79 0.21
CA ASP A 118 0.48 -0.63 1.55
C ASP A 118 1.47 -1.76 1.84
N LEU A 119 2.56 -1.45 2.57
CA LEU A 119 3.52 -2.45 3.05
C LEU A 119 2.84 -3.49 3.95
N PHE A 120 1.83 -3.06 4.70
CA PHE A 120 1.10 -3.89 5.64
C PHE A 120 -0.41 -3.76 5.37
N LEU A 121 -1.10 -4.89 5.41
CA LEU A 121 -2.54 -4.96 5.10
C LEU A 121 -3.41 -4.72 6.34
N TYR A 122 -2.80 -4.66 7.52
CA TYR A 122 -3.48 -4.49 8.80
C TYR A 122 -4.00 -3.06 8.95
N LYS A 123 -5.32 -2.96 9.14
CA LYS A 123 -6.03 -1.69 9.30
C LYS A 123 -5.84 -1.15 10.71
N GLU A 124 -5.12 -0.04 10.83
CA GLU A 124 -4.83 0.62 12.10
C GLU A 124 -4.53 2.10 11.88
N THR A 125 -5.11 2.95 12.71
CA THR A 125 -4.92 4.41 12.63
C THR A 125 -3.85 4.87 13.62
N SER A 126 -3.68 4.15 14.74
CA SER A 126 -2.66 4.46 15.75
C SER A 126 -1.31 3.89 15.35
N GLN A 127 -0.35 4.79 15.07
CA GLN A 127 1.02 4.38 14.75
C GLN A 127 1.64 3.53 15.87
N THR A 128 1.41 3.89 17.14
CA THR A 128 1.95 3.14 18.28
C THR A 128 1.40 1.72 18.32
N ASP A 129 0.09 1.56 18.16
CA ASP A 129 -0.56 0.25 18.22
C ASP A 129 -0.18 -0.61 17.02
N PHE A 130 -0.08 0.03 15.84
CA PHE A 130 0.43 -0.62 14.65
C PHE A 130 1.85 -1.14 14.85
N MET A 131 2.76 -0.32 15.38
CA MET A 131 4.15 -0.72 15.61
C MET A 131 4.25 -1.84 16.65
N ASN A 132 3.44 -1.80 17.71
CA ASN A 132 3.35 -2.88 18.69
C ASN A 132 2.81 -4.18 18.08
N ARG A 133 1.94 -4.07 17.06
CA ARG A 133 1.40 -5.23 16.34
C ARG A 133 2.43 -5.91 15.45
N VAL A 134 3.28 -5.16 14.75
CA VAL A 134 4.21 -5.69 13.74
C VAL A 134 5.66 -5.83 14.21
N ARG A 135 6.00 -5.31 15.40
CA ARG A 135 7.34 -5.45 16.00
C ARG A 135 7.31 -6.13 17.35
N SER A 136 8.45 -6.73 17.71
CA SER A 136 8.75 -7.21 19.05
C SER A 136 10.22 -6.93 19.35
N LYS A 137 10.53 -6.37 20.52
CA LYS A 137 11.89 -5.99 20.92
C LYS A 137 12.63 -5.13 19.88
N GLY A 138 11.90 -4.23 19.22
CA GLY A 138 12.47 -3.28 18.25
C GLY A 138 12.66 -3.81 16.83
N VAL A 139 12.46 -5.11 16.57
CA VAL A 139 12.55 -5.71 15.22
C VAL A 139 11.19 -6.18 14.74
N LEU A 140 11.02 -6.39 13.43
CA LEU A 140 9.80 -6.99 12.88
C LEU A 140 9.57 -8.38 13.52
N ASN A 141 8.34 -8.61 14.00
CA ASN A 141 7.92 -9.92 14.45
C ASN A 141 7.49 -10.78 13.24
N GLU A 142 7.08 -12.03 13.49
CA GLU A 142 6.70 -12.95 12.41
C GLU A 142 5.53 -12.42 11.55
N PHE A 143 4.52 -11.81 12.18
CA PHE A 143 3.38 -11.22 11.47
C PHE A 143 3.78 -10.04 10.58
N GLY A 144 4.66 -9.16 11.09
CA GLY A 144 5.22 -8.07 10.30
C GLY A 144 6.05 -8.59 9.13
N MET A 145 6.91 -9.59 9.39
CA MET A 145 7.77 -10.19 8.37
C MET A 145 6.99 -10.89 7.26
N ASP A 146 5.93 -11.63 7.59
CA ASP A 146 5.12 -12.32 6.59
C ASP A 146 4.31 -11.36 5.71
N GLN A 147 3.89 -10.21 6.23
CA GLN A 147 3.30 -9.13 5.41
C GLN A 147 4.32 -8.51 4.45
N ILE A 148 5.56 -8.30 4.89
CA ILE A 148 6.63 -7.79 4.02
C ILE A 148 6.95 -8.78 2.89
N LYS A 149 7.03 -10.09 3.17
CA LYS A 149 7.21 -11.10 2.11
C LYS A 149 6.08 -11.10 1.10
N LEU A 150 4.84 -10.92 1.57
CA LEU A 150 3.69 -10.80 0.70
C LEU A 150 3.75 -9.51 -0.16
N PHE A 151 4.23 -8.41 0.40
CA PHE A 151 4.50 -7.20 -0.37
C PHE A 151 5.56 -7.44 -1.47
N GLU A 152 6.61 -8.22 -1.21
CA GLU A 152 7.59 -8.60 -2.24
C GLU A 152 6.95 -9.41 -3.38
N ASP A 153 6.07 -10.36 -3.05
CA ASP A 153 5.31 -11.12 -4.05
C ASP A 153 4.45 -10.21 -4.94
N ILE A 154 3.86 -9.17 -4.34
CA ILE A 154 3.08 -8.15 -5.06
C ILE A 154 4.00 -7.32 -5.97
N LEU A 155 5.16 -6.88 -5.46
CA LEU A 155 6.13 -6.11 -6.24
C LEU A 155 6.63 -6.87 -7.48
N VAL A 156 6.84 -8.18 -7.35
CA VAL A 156 7.20 -9.07 -8.47
C VAL A 156 6.10 -9.14 -9.53
N GLN A 157 4.83 -9.08 -9.14
CA GLN A 157 3.70 -9.12 -10.08
C GLN A 157 3.43 -7.78 -10.76
N ILE A 158 3.57 -6.68 -10.02
CA ILE A 158 3.38 -5.31 -10.54
C ILE A 158 4.50 -4.93 -11.51
N GLU A 159 5.73 -5.41 -11.29
CA GLU A 159 6.89 -5.09 -12.14
C GLU A 159 7.00 -3.57 -12.39
N PRO A 160 6.99 -2.72 -11.33
CA PRO A 160 6.86 -1.29 -11.51
C PRO A 160 8.11 -0.69 -12.17
N ARG A 161 7.91 0.39 -12.93
CA ARG A 161 9.00 1.17 -13.52
C ARG A 161 9.68 2.10 -12.54
N CYS A 162 8.98 2.45 -11.47
CA CYS A 162 9.48 3.26 -10.36
C CYS A 162 8.64 2.99 -9.12
N VAL A 163 9.29 2.92 -7.95
CA VAL A 163 8.63 2.79 -6.65
C VAL A 163 8.82 4.08 -5.87
N VAL A 164 7.74 4.57 -5.25
CA VAL A 164 7.77 5.75 -4.36
C VAL A 164 7.14 5.35 -3.03
N VAL A 165 7.98 5.18 -2.01
CA VAL A 165 7.52 4.92 -0.65
C VAL A 165 7.14 6.25 0.00
N SER A 166 5.85 6.57 -0.05
CA SER A 166 5.26 7.83 0.39
C SER A 166 4.84 7.81 1.86
N ASN A 167 5.72 7.31 2.72
CA ASN A 167 5.55 7.29 4.17
C ASN A 167 6.92 7.16 4.85
N ALA A 168 7.23 8.03 5.81
CA ALA A 168 8.55 8.04 6.46
C ALA A 168 8.82 6.76 7.26
N THR A 169 7.86 6.31 8.07
CA THR A 169 8.02 5.08 8.87
C THR A 169 7.99 3.84 8.00
N GLY A 170 7.11 3.78 7.00
CA GLY A 170 7.15 2.73 5.98
C GLY A 170 8.49 2.67 5.25
N SER A 171 9.07 3.83 4.93
CA SER A 171 10.40 3.94 4.32
C SER A 171 11.48 3.35 5.21
N GLU A 172 11.50 3.68 6.51
CA GLU A 172 12.48 3.15 7.46
C GLU A 172 12.39 1.63 7.57
N ILE A 173 11.17 1.10 7.76
CA ILE A 173 10.91 -0.34 7.87
C ILE A 173 11.38 -1.06 6.60
N LEU A 174 10.96 -0.58 5.42
CA LEU A 174 11.34 -1.23 4.17
C LEU A 174 12.85 -1.16 3.97
N ARG A 175 13.48 0.00 4.17
CA ARG A 175 14.94 0.16 4.01
C ARG A 175 15.74 -0.75 4.92
N GLU A 176 15.30 -0.95 6.17
CA GLU A 176 15.93 -1.90 7.10
C GLU A 176 15.92 -3.31 6.50
N TYR A 177 14.78 -3.71 5.95
CA TYR A 177 14.56 -5.05 5.42
C TYR A 177 15.27 -5.33 4.08
N ILE A 178 15.20 -4.41 3.11
CA ILE A 178 15.82 -4.57 1.77
C ILE A 178 17.20 -3.91 1.68
N LYS A 179 17.88 -3.66 2.81
CA LYS A 179 19.15 -2.91 2.85
C LYS A 179 20.20 -3.47 1.89
N SER A 180 20.31 -4.79 1.79
CA SER A 180 21.26 -5.48 0.90
C SER A 180 20.96 -5.29 -0.59
N ASP A 181 19.70 -5.02 -0.93
CA ASP A 181 19.22 -4.88 -2.30
C ASP A 181 19.14 -3.41 -2.73
N LEU A 182 19.46 -2.47 -1.83
CA LEU A 182 19.46 -1.04 -2.11
C LEU A 182 20.87 -0.52 -2.36
N SER A 183 21.02 0.25 -3.44
CA SER A 183 22.24 1.02 -3.73
C SER A 183 21.89 2.48 -3.99
N TRP A 184 22.62 3.41 -3.38
CA TRP A 184 22.44 4.84 -3.62
C TRP A 184 23.16 5.25 -4.91
N ASP A 185 22.46 5.94 -5.80
CA ASP A 185 23.03 6.53 -7.01
C ASP A 185 23.23 8.03 -6.78
N ALA A 186 24.47 8.45 -6.50
CA ALA A 186 24.79 9.84 -6.19
C ALA A 186 24.65 10.78 -7.39
N GLU A 187 24.83 10.27 -8.61
CA GLU A 187 24.67 11.04 -9.85
C GLU A 187 23.19 11.32 -10.09
N ARG A 188 22.34 10.31 -9.88
CA ARG A 188 20.91 10.40 -10.18
C ARG A 188 20.07 10.83 -8.99
N GLY A 189 20.56 10.71 -7.76
CA GLY A 189 19.88 11.17 -6.54
C GLY A 189 18.76 10.25 -6.02
N PHE A 190 18.76 8.96 -6.35
CA PHE A 190 17.77 8.00 -5.83
C PHE A 190 18.41 6.64 -5.53
N HIS A 191 17.63 5.73 -4.95
CA HIS A 191 18.09 4.36 -4.71
C HIS A 191 17.71 3.43 -5.87
N TRP A 192 18.62 2.56 -6.26
CA TRP A 192 18.29 1.38 -7.04
C TRP A 192 17.94 0.23 -6.11
N PHE A 193 16.74 -0.31 -6.25
CA PHE A 193 16.37 -1.60 -5.71
C PHE A 193 16.70 -2.68 -6.74
N THR A 194 17.56 -3.64 -6.37
CA THR A 194 18.04 -4.69 -7.26
C THR A 194 17.76 -6.06 -6.68
N ARG A 195 16.86 -6.82 -7.31
CA ARG A 195 16.56 -8.19 -6.90
C ARG A 195 16.06 -9.03 -8.06
N GLY A 196 16.48 -10.31 -8.10
CA GLY A 196 16.06 -11.25 -9.14
C GLY A 196 16.41 -10.77 -10.56
N GLY A 197 17.55 -10.07 -10.71
CA GLY A 197 18.00 -9.50 -11.99
C GLY A 197 17.25 -8.24 -12.43
N LYS A 198 16.23 -7.78 -11.69
CA LYS A 198 15.52 -6.53 -11.96
C LYS A 198 16.13 -5.39 -11.17
N LYS A 199 16.22 -4.22 -11.79
CA LYS A 199 16.74 -2.99 -11.22
C LYS A 199 15.70 -1.89 -11.35
N ILE A 200 15.15 -1.43 -10.24
CA ILE A 200 14.01 -0.51 -10.19
C ILE A 200 14.42 0.75 -9.42
N PRO A 201 14.18 1.96 -9.96
CA PRO A 201 14.39 3.18 -9.21
C PRO A 201 13.39 3.27 -8.07
N MET A 202 13.87 3.57 -6.87
CA MET A 202 13.09 3.64 -5.64
C MET A 202 13.37 4.95 -4.90
N PHE A 203 12.28 5.64 -4.59
CA PHE A 203 12.26 6.87 -3.81
C PHE A 203 11.69 6.61 -2.43
N PHE A 204 12.34 7.17 -1.41
CA PHE A 204 11.81 7.23 -0.05
C PHE A 204 11.41 8.68 0.24
N SER A 205 10.18 8.88 0.67
CA SER A 205 9.62 10.21 0.85
C SER A 205 8.75 10.29 2.11
N SER A 206 8.45 11.51 2.54
CA SER A 206 7.35 11.71 3.48
C SER A 206 6.00 11.47 2.79
N MET A 207 4.91 11.67 3.52
CA MET A 207 3.59 11.52 2.92
C MET A 207 3.38 12.51 1.77
N LEU A 208 2.62 12.10 0.76
CA LEU A 208 2.21 13.01 -0.31
C LEU A 208 1.00 13.86 0.11
N SER A 209 0.26 13.43 1.12
CA SER A 209 -0.96 14.08 1.62
C SER A 209 -0.99 14.06 3.16
N GLY A 210 -1.94 14.79 3.75
CA GLY A 210 -2.10 14.89 5.20
C GLY A 210 -1.17 15.90 5.89
N GLN A 211 -1.18 15.89 7.22
CA GLN A 211 -0.56 16.95 8.05
C GLN A 211 0.97 17.07 7.90
N ARG A 212 1.66 15.97 7.61
CA ARG A 212 3.12 15.91 7.42
C ARG A 212 3.51 15.70 5.95
N ALA A 213 2.66 16.18 5.04
CA ALA A 213 2.92 16.08 3.62
C ALA A 213 4.17 16.89 3.23
N LEU A 214 4.81 16.50 2.12
CA LEU A 214 5.84 17.34 1.48
C LEU A 214 5.33 18.77 1.27
N ASP A 215 6.20 19.75 1.56
CA ASP A 215 6.00 21.12 1.12
C ASP A 215 5.95 21.19 -0.41
N ARG A 216 5.36 22.28 -0.93
CA ARG A 216 5.12 22.45 -2.37
C ARG A 216 6.39 22.26 -3.21
N TRP A 217 7.53 22.77 -2.75
CA TRP A 217 8.76 22.78 -3.55
C TRP A 217 9.49 21.44 -3.48
N SER A 218 9.44 20.75 -2.34
CA SER A 218 9.93 19.37 -2.26
C SER A 218 9.07 18.40 -3.07
N TYR A 219 7.75 18.63 -3.12
CA TYR A 219 6.86 17.89 -4.01
C TYR A 219 7.18 18.12 -5.49
N GLU A 220 7.35 19.37 -5.91
CA GLU A 220 7.71 19.73 -7.29
C GLU A 220 9.02 19.04 -7.73
N ARG A 221 10.05 19.08 -6.87
CA ARG A 221 11.32 18.38 -7.11
C ARG A 221 11.11 16.87 -7.24
N LEU A 222 10.32 16.27 -6.36
CA LEU A 222 10.03 14.83 -6.42
C LEU A 222 9.35 14.44 -7.74
N VAL A 223 8.36 15.21 -8.20
CA VAL A 223 7.66 14.97 -9.48
C VAL A 223 8.66 14.97 -10.64
N TRP A 224 9.51 16.01 -10.72
CA TRP A 224 10.53 16.11 -11.76
C TRP A 224 11.51 14.93 -11.69
N HIS A 225 11.93 14.56 -10.48
CA HIS A 225 12.92 13.52 -10.23
C HIS A 225 12.42 12.12 -10.62
N ILE A 226 11.16 11.81 -10.30
CA ILE A 226 10.50 10.58 -10.76
C ILE A 226 10.49 10.54 -12.29
N GLY A 227 10.18 11.66 -12.95
CA GLY A 227 10.21 11.76 -14.41
C GLY A 227 11.58 11.43 -15.00
N GLN A 228 12.68 11.92 -14.38
CA GLN A 228 14.04 11.58 -14.81
C GLN A 228 14.33 10.09 -14.63
N ALA A 229 13.97 9.52 -13.47
CA ALA A 229 14.21 8.11 -13.18
C ALA A 229 13.47 7.17 -14.16
N VAL A 230 12.21 7.48 -14.45
CA VAL A 230 11.38 6.73 -15.41
C VAL A 230 11.98 6.74 -16.82
N ASN A 231 12.56 7.85 -17.26
CA ASN A 231 13.15 7.94 -18.60
C ASN A 231 14.40 7.05 -18.77
N ILE A 232 15.12 6.79 -17.68
CA ILE A 232 16.34 5.97 -17.66
C ILE A 232 16.00 4.49 -17.48
N SER A 233 14.88 4.15 -16.84
CA SER A 233 14.40 2.78 -16.65
C SER A 233 13.58 2.23 -17.83
N LYS A 234 13.75 2.80 -19.03
CA LYS A 234 13.15 2.29 -20.28
C LYS A 234 13.79 0.98 -20.72
#